data_AF-A0A1G2ZV00-F1
#
_entry.id   AF-A0A1G2ZV00-F1
#
_cell.length_a   1.000
_cell.length_b   1.000
_cell.length_c   1.000
_cell.angle_alpha   90.00
_cell.angle_beta   90.00
_cell.angle_gamma   90.00
#
_symmetry.space_group_name_H-M   'P 1'
#
loop_
_entity.id
_entity.type
_entity.pdbx_description
1 polymer ?
#
loop_
_entity_poly.entity_id
_entity_poly.type
_entity_poly.pdbx_seq_one_letter_code
_entity_poly.pdbx_strand_id
1 'polypeptide(L)'
;MFVLTNLPKKVHAKKITRLYRNRWKIETAFQELAKHLNSEINTLGYPKAALFAFSIALIAYNVMSVIIAALRSVHGVEVVEQDVSGYYVADELSAVYPGMMIAIPEKHWQIFGRMTSREFADTLRVLASKVNLRRFKKHPRGPKKPQPKRIHDKNHPHVSTFRLIADRKS
;
A
#
# COMPACT_ATOMS: atom_id res chain seq x y z
N MET A 1 -21.60 -9.56 15.37
CA MET A 1 -20.14 -9.61 15.54
C MET A 1 -19.84 -9.79 17.02
N PHE A 2 -19.18 -10.89 17.38
CA PHE A 2 -18.78 -11.18 18.76
C PHE A 2 -17.26 -11.02 18.88
N VAL A 3 -16.77 -10.37 19.94
CA VAL A 3 -15.33 -10.18 20.19
C VAL A 3 -14.99 -10.87 21.50
N LEU A 4 -14.19 -11.93 21.42
CA LEU A 4 -13.62 -12.60 22.59
C LEU A 4 -12.38 -11.82 23.04
N THR A 5 -12.24 -11.58 24.34
CA THR A 5 -11.15 -10.76 24.90
C THR A 5 -10.74 -11.31 26.26
N ASN A 6 -9.44 -11.25 26.54
CA ASN A 6 -8.85 -11.58 27.84
C ASN A 6 -8.69 -10.33 28.75
N LEU A 7 -9.25 -9.19 28.35
CA LEU A 7 -9.21 -7.97 29.14
C LEU A 7 -10.16 -8.06 30.36
N PRO A 8 -9.80 -7.44 31.50
CA PRO A 8 -10.62 -7.51 32.71
C PRO A 8 -11.98 -6.80 32.51
N LYS A 9 -13.01 -7.27 33.24
CA LYS A 9 -14.39 -6.77 33.13
C LYS A 9 -14.56 -5.26 33.31
N LYS A 10 -13.60 -4.58 33.96
CA LYS A 10 -13.54 -3.12 34.11
C LYS A 10 -13.37 -2.36 32.78
N VAL A 11 -12.89 -3.03 31.72
CA VAL A 11 -12.72 -2.40 30.40
C VAL A 11 -14.04 -2.45 29.65
N HIS A 12 -14.60 -1.29 29.34
CA HIS A 12 -15.85 -1.19 28.60
C HIS A 12 -15.77 -1.80 27.20
N ALA A 13 -16.80 -2.59 26.85
CA ALA A 13 -16.92 -3.23 25.54
C ALA A 13 -16.79 -2.23 24.37
N LYS A 14 -17.31 -1.00 24.49
CA LYS A 14 -17.17 0.06 23.48
C LYS A 14 -15.71 0.42 23.19
N LYS A 15 -14.85 0.42 24.21
CA LYS A 15 -13.41 0.67 24.04
C LYS A 15 -12.75 -0.50 23.32
N ILE A 16 -13.11 -1.73 23.68
CA ILE A 16 -12.59 -2.95 23.07
C ILE A 16 -12.95 -3.01 21.59
N THR A 17 -14.22 -2.80 21.23
CA THR A 17 -14.65 -2.83 19.82
C THR A 17 -14.03 -1.71 18.99
N ARG A 18 -13.86 -0.51 19.55
CA ARG A 18 -13.16 0.60 18.88
C ARG A 18 -11.69 0.27 18.62
N LEU A 19 -11.00 -0.36 19.56
CA LEU A 19 -9.62 -0.81 19.36
C LEU A 19 -9.54 -1.96 18.35
N TYR A 20 -10.46 -2.92 18.43
CA TYR A 20 -10.50 -4.05 17.50
C TYR A 20 -10.71 -3.61 16.06
N ARG A 21 -11.48 -2.54 15.83
CA ARG A 21 -11.63 -1.94 14.49
C ARG A 21 -10.29 -1.52 13.86
N ASN A 22 -9.32 -1.11 14.67
CA ASN A 22 -7.99 -0.74 14.18
C ASN A 22 -7.19 -1.93 13.64
N ARG A 23 -7.61 -3.18 13.87
CA ARG A 23 -7.00 -4.37 13.27
C ARG A 23 -6.99 -4.30 11.73
N TRP A 24 -7.99 -3.66 11.13
CA TRP A 24 -8.07 -3.47 9.67
C TRP A 24 -6.88 -2.67 9.09
N LYS A 25 -6.18 -1.89 9.92
CA LYS A 25 -4.94 -1.24 9.51
C LYS A 25 -3.86 -2.23 9.07
N ILE A 26 -3.86 -3.43 9.66
CA ILE A 26 -2.94 -4.51 9.27
C ILE A 26 -3.26 -4.94 7.83
N GLU A 27 -4.53 -5.22 7.52
CA GLU A 27 -4.93 -5.62 6.17
C GLU A 27 -4.63 -4.53 5.13
N THR A 28 -4.82 -3.26 5.51
CA THR A 28 -4.45 -2.12 4.67
C THR A 28 -2.94 -2.10 4.39
N ALA A 29 -2.10 -2.31 5.41
CA ALA A 29 -0.65 -2.40 5.25
C ALA A 29 -0.23 -3.58 4.36
N PHE A 30 -0.84 -4.76 4.53
CA PHE A 30 -0.59 -5.92 3.66
C PHE A 30 -1.01 -5.67 2.21
N GLN A 31 -2.11 -4.94 2.00
CA GLN A 31 -2.52 -4.53 0.67
C GLN A 31 -1.51 -3.58 0.03
N GLU A 32 -0.95 -2.63 0.79
CA GLU A 32 0.09 -1.71 0.30
C GLU A 32 1.40 -2.45 -0.02
N LEU A 33 1.82 -3.38 0.85
CA LEU A 33 2.98 -4.24 0.62
C LEU A 33 2.86 -5.03 -0.68
N ALA A 34 1.73 -5.69 -0.89
CA ALA A 34 1.49 -6.49 -2.09
C ALA A 34 1.39 -5.64 -3.37
N LYS A 35 0.71 -4.49 -3.30
CA LYS A 35 0.43 -3.67 -4.50
C LYS A 35 1.53 -2.68 -4.89
N HIS A 36 2.32 -2.21 -3.93
CA HIS A 36 3.26 -1.10 -4.16
C HIS A 36 4.71 -1.51 -3.96
N LEU A 37 4.97 -2.52 -3.13
CA LEU A 37 6.33 -2.90 -2.73
C LEU A 37 6.74 -4.30 -3.21
N ASN A 38 5.92 -4.94 -4.06
CA ASN A 38 6.19 -6.26 -4.64
C ASN A 38 6.61 -7.30 -3.58
N SER A 39 5.95 -7.29 -2.41
CA SER A 39 6.31 -8.15 -1.28
C SER A 39 6.17 -9.65 -1.56
N GLU A 40 5.46 -10.01 -2.64
CA GLU A 40 5.24 -11.38 -3.12
C GLU A 40 5.79 -11.52 -4.54
N ILE A 41 7.05 -11.95 -4.66
CA ILE A 41 7.70 -12.15 -5.95
C ILE A 41 7.26 -13.52 -6.51
N ASN A 42 6.38 -13.51 -7.50
CA ASN A 42 5.77 -14.72 -8.08
C ASN A 42 6.78 -15.78 -8.56
N THR A 43 7.98 -15.38 -8.96
CA THR A 43 9.00 -16.27 -9.53
C THR A 43 10.01 -16.79 -8.50
N LEU A 44 9.90 -16.38 -7.23
CA LEU A 44 10.87 -16.72 -6.20
C LEU A 44 10.50 -18.04 -5.50
N GLY A 45 10.85 -19.16 -6.12
CA GLY A 45 10.55 -20.53 -5.65
C GLY A 45 11.37 -21.01 -4.44
N TYR A 46 12.10 -20.14 -3.75
CA TYR A 46 12.94 -20.47 -2.61
C TYR A 46 12.37 -19.87 -1.32
N PRO A 47 11.83 -20.67 -0.37
CA PRO A 47 11.14 -20.15 0.81
C PRO A 47 11.97 -19.17 1.65
N LYS A 48 13.27 -19.44 1.81
CA LYS A 48 14.19 -18.55 2.55
C LYS A 48 14.34 -17.19 1.87
N ALA A 49 14.46 -17.18 0.54
CA ALA A 49 14.58 -15.95 -0.23
C ALA A 49 13.26 -15.17 -0.24
N ALA A 50 12.12 -15.86 -0.33
CA ALA A 50 10.80 -15.24 -0.24
C ALA A 50 10.58 -14.54 1.11
N LEU A 51 10.94 -15.19 2.22
CA LEU A 51 10.85 -14.58 3.55
C LEU A 51 11.76 -13.36 3.70
N PHE A 52 12.97 -13.44 3.14
CA PHE A 52 13.91 -12.31 3.15
C PHE A 52 13.38 -11.13 2.34
N ALA A 53 12.91 -11.37 1.10
CA ALA A 53 12.32 -10.34 0.26
C ALA A 53 11.10 -9.68 0.93
N PHE A 54 10.22 -10.49 1.53
CA PHE A 54 9.08 -10.00 2.30
C PHE A 54 9.53 -9.11 3.49
N SER A 55 10.59 -9.50 4.20
CA SER A 55 11.16 -8.72 5.30
C SER A 55 11.72 -7.38 4.84
N ILE A 56 12.38 -7.33 3.67
CA ILE A 56 12.82 -6.08 3.06
C ILE A 56 11.62 -5.20 2.69
N ALA A 57 10.57 -5.77 2.11
CA ALA A 57 9.36 -5.03 1.79
C ALA A 57 8.71 -4.39 3.04
N LEU A 58 8.74 -5.08 4.19
CA LEU A 58 8.30 -4.52 5.47
C LEU A 58 9.15 -3.32 5.92
N ILE A 59 10.47 -3.38 5.74
CA ILE A 59 11.35 -2.25 6.06
C ILE A 59 11.04 -1.07 5.13
N ALA A 60 10.89 -1.31 3.82
CA ALA A 60 10.50 -0.29 2.86
C ALA A 60 9.14 0.34 3.20
N TYR A 61 8.19 -0.47 3.66
CA TYR A 61 6.89 0.00 4.14
C TYR A 61 7.01 0.94 5.34
N ASN A 62 7.88 0.64 6.29
CA ASN A 62 8.11 1.52 7.44
C ASN A 62 8.70 2.87 7.01
N VAL A 63 9.65 2.88 6.07
CA VAL A 63 10.21 4.11 5.49
C VAL A 63 9.11 4.93 4.81
N MET A 64 8.28 4.28 3.99
CA MET A 64 7.15 4.92 3.32
C MET A 64 6.13 5.48 4.31
N SER A 65 5.87 4.75 5.40
CA SER A 65 4.96 5.18 6.47
C SER A 65 5.45 6.46 7.14
N VAL A 66 6.77 6.64 7.33
CA VAL A 66 7.36 7.87 7.85
C VAL A 66 7.17 9.04 6.88
N ILE A 67 7.39 8.81 5.57
CA ILE A 67 7.14 9.82 4.53
C ILE A 67 5.68 10.25 4.53
N ILE A 68 4.75 9.29 4.54
CA ILE A 68 3.31 9.56 4.57
C ILE A 68 2.94 10.29 5.87
N ALA A 69 3.51 9.92 7.02
CA ALA A 69 3.27 10.62 8.29
C ALA A 69 3.74 12.08 8.25
N ALA A 70 4.90 12.35 7.66
CA ALA A 70 5.40 13.71 7.46
C ALA A 70 4.44 14.51 6.56
N LEU A 71 4.00 13.94 5.44
CA LEU A 71 3.01 14.57 4.55
C LEU A 71 1.69 14.85 5.27
N ARG A 72 1.15 13.89 6.05
CA ARG A 72 -0.08 14.04 6.83
C ARG A 72 0.03 15.17 7.85
N SER A 73 1.21 15.34 8.46
CA SER A 73 1.44 16.39 9.45
C SER A 73 1.42 17.81 8.88
N VAL A 74 1.72 17.96 7.58
CA VAL A 74 1.81 19.26 6.90
C VAL A 74 0.57 19.56 6.07
N HIS A 75 0.09 18.59 5.30
CA HIS A 75 -1.01 18.76 4.34
C HIS A 75 -2.36 18.27 4.86
N GLY A 76 -2.40 17.70 6.06
CA GLY A 76 -3.59 17.14 6.68
C GLY A 76 -3.80 15.66 6.37
N VAL A 77 -4.39 14.94 7.32
CA VAL A 77 -4.60 13.48 7.21
C VAL A 77 -5.54 13.14 6.05
N GLU A 78 -6.65 13.87 5.94
CA GLU A 78 -7.71 13.61 4.97
C GLU A 78 -7.22 13.78 3.53
N VAL A 79 -6.50 14.88 3.26
CA VAL A 79 -5.94 15.17 1.92
C VAL A 79 -4.97 14.07 1.51
N VAL A 80 -4.04 13.68 2.39
CA VAL A 80 -3.04 12.68 2.05
C VAL A 80 -3.68 11.30 1.84
N GLU A 81 -4.65 10.91 2.66
CA GLU A 81 -5.31 9.61 2.51
C GLU A 81 -6.16 9.51 1.25
N GLN A 82 -6.82 10.59 0.84
CA GLN A 82 -7.68 10.61 -0.34
C GLN A 82 -6.87 10.82 -1.62
N ASP A 83 -5.93 11.76 -1.62
CA ASP A 83 -5.28 12.21 -2.83
C ASP A 83 -3.91 11.59 -3.06
N VAL A 84 -3.13 11.18 -2.05
CA VAL A 84 -1.74 10.72 -2.29
C VAL A 84 -1.68 9.23 -2.58
N SER A 85 -1.20 8.88 -3.77
CA SER A 85 -1.00 7.51 -4.22
C SER A 85 0.33 6.96 -3.69
N GLY A 86 0.26 5.89 -2.87
CA GLY A 86 1.46 5.17 -2.44
C GLY A 86 2.28 4.69 -3.65
N TYR A 87 1.63 4.14 -4.67
CA TYR A 87 2.30 3.71 -5.90
C TYR A 87 3.22 4.79 -6.50
N TYR A 88 2.72 6.02 -6.69
CA TYR A 88 3.53 7.09 -7.29
C TYR A 88 4.68 7.55 -6.39
N VAL A 89 4.52 7.46 -5.08
CA VAL A 89 5.61 7.73 -4.14
C VAL A 89 6.71 6.68 -4.26
N ALA A 90 6.34 5.40 -4.32
CA ALA A 90 7.29 4.29 -4.49
C ALA A 90 8.00 4.34 -5.86
N ASP A 91 7.27 4.68 -6.91
CA ASP A 91 7.78 4.84 -8.27
C ASP A 91 8.80 5.98 -8.38
N GLU A 92 8.46 7.17 -7.86
CA GLU A 92 9.38 8.33 -7.83
C GLU A 92 10.66 7.99 -7.06
N LEU A 93 10.54 7.32 -5.89
CA LEU A 93 11.71 6.92 -5.12
C LEU A 93 12.62 5.97 -5.92
N SER A 94 12.03 4.99 -6.61
CA SER A 94 12.77 4.03 -7.43
C SER A 94 13.48 4.70 -8.61
N ALA A 95 12.85 5.73 -9.21
CA ALA A 95 13.42 6.46 -10.34
C ALA A 95 14.51 7.47 -9.93
N VAL A 96 14.32 8.16 -8.80
CA VAL A 96 15.17 9.30 -8.40
C VAL A 96 16.37 8.86 -7.54
N TYR A 97 16.21 7.82 -6.71
CA TYR A 97 17.25 7.38 -5.77
C TYR A 97 18.61 7.12 -6.41
N PRO A 98 18.74 6.37 -7.53
CA PRO A 98 20.04 6.13 -8.16
C PRO A 98 20.73 7.43 -8.58
N GLY A 99 19.99 8.38 -9.16
CA GLY A 99 20.52 9.69 -9.55
C GLY A 99 20.99 10.52 -8.37
N MET A 100 20.25 10.50 -7.25
CA MET A 100 20.66 11.19 -6.02
C MET A 100 21.94 10.61 -5.44
N MET A 101 22.09 9.28 -5.44
CA MET A 101 23.30 8.63 -4.92
C MET A 101 24.54 8.90 -5.76
N ILE A 102 24.37 9.21 -7.05
CA ILE A 102 25.45 9.66 -7.93
C ILE A 102 25.77 11.15 -7.68
N ALA A 103 24.74 11.99 -7.58
CA ALA A 103 24.89 13.44 -7.52
C ALA A 103 25.36 13.95 -6.13
N ILE A 104 25.05 13.23 -5.05
CA ILE A 104 25.29 13.67 -3.68
C ILE A 104 26.30 12.73 -3.00
N PRO A 105 27.54 13.20 -2.74
CA PRO A 105 28.55 12.40 -2.06
C PRO A 105 28.11 11.90 -0.68
N GLU A 106 28.57 10.70 -0.30
CA GLU A 106 28.21 10.00 0.94
C GLU A 106 28.31 10.88 2.20
N LYS A 107 29.36 11.70 2.30
CA LYS A 107 29.61 12.59 3.44
C LYS A 107 28.43 13.51 3.78
N HIS A 108 27.62 13.89 2.79
CA HIS A 108 26.48 14.78 2.98
C HIS A 108 25.26 14.06 3.58
N TRP A 109 25.18 12.73 3.45
CA TRP A 109 24.09 11.93 4.01
C TRP A 109 24.26 11.64 5.51
N GLN A 110 25.50 11.69 6.01
CA GLN A 110 25.80 11.36 7.42
C GLN A 110 25.10 12.29 8.43
N ILE A 111 24.72 13.50 8.01
CA ILE A 111 24.01 14.44 8.89
C ILE A 111 22.70 13.88 9.41
N PHE A 112 21.94 13.14 8.59
CA PHE A 112 20.63 12.60 8.97
C PHE A 112 20.75 11.52 10.04
N GLY A 113 21.85 10.75 10.06
CA GLY A 113 22.10 9.73 11.09
C GLY A 113 22.51 10.30 12.44
N ARG A 114 22.93 11.58 12.50
CA ARG A 114 23.34 12.27 13.73
C ARG A 114 22.24 13.12 14.35
N MET A 115 21.14 13.35 13.63
CA MET A 115 20.00 14.11 14.12
C MET A 115 19.29 13.37 15.25
N THR A 116 18.83 14.13 16.23
CA THR A 116 17.83 13.63 17.18
C THR A 116 16.51 13.34 16.46
N SER A 117 15.65 12.51 17.06
CA SER A 117 14.33 12.21 16.48
C SER A 117 13.48 13.48 16.25
N ARG A 118 13.66 14.52 17.08
CA ARG A 118 12.96 15.79 16.92
C ARG A 118 13.47 16.57 15.71
N GLU A 119 14.78 16.76 15.60
CA GLU A 119 15.39 17.46 14.47
C GLU A 119 15.11 16.76 13.14
N PHE A 120 15.14 15.41 13.15
CA PHE A 120 14.82 14.63 11.97
C PHE A 120 13.35 14.81 11.58
N ALA A 121 12.42 14.75 12.53
CA ALA A 121 11.00 15.01 12.28
C ALA A 121 10.75 16.43 11.75
N ASP A 122 11.43 17.44 12.30
CA ASP A 122 11.34 18.83 11.86
C ASP A 122 11.84 18.99 10.43
N THR A 123 12.98 18.37 10.12
CA THR A 123 13.54 18.32 8.77
C THR A 123 12.57 17.66 7.80
N LEU A 124 11.97 16.52 8.16
CA LEU A 124 10.97 15.85 7.33
C LEU A 124 9.73 16.72 7.09
N ARG A 125 9.28 17.50 8.08
CA ARG A 125 8.17 18.45 7.91
C ARG A 125 8.52 19.58 6.93
N VAL A 126 9.73 20.13 7.02
CA VAL A 126 10.21 21.15 6.08
C VAL A 126 10.35 20.61 4.66
N LEU A 127 10.78 19.35 4.50
CA LEU A 127 10.82 18.70 3.19
C LEU A 127 9.40 18.42 2.67
N ALA A 128 8.51 17.92 3.52
CA ALA A 128 7.12 17.63 3.18
C ALA A 128 6.36 18.89 2.72
N SER A 129 6.63 20.06 3.30
CA SER A 129 5.99 21.32 2.87
C SER A 129 6.41 21.78 1.49
N LYS A 130 7.53 21.27 0.95
CA LYS A 130 8.02 21.57 -0.40
C LYS A 130 7.52 20.57 -1.45
N VAL A 131 6.82 19.51 -1.04
CA VAL A 131 6.32 18.47 -1.95
C VAL A 131 5.14 19.00 -2.76
N ASN A 132 5.22 18.85 -4.08
CA ASN A 132 4.09 19.11 -4.97
C ASN A 132 3.15 17.89 -5.02
N LEU A 133 2.09 17.89 -4.20
CA LEU A 133 1.13 16.77 -4.08
C LEU A 133 0.45 16.43 -5.41
N ARG A 134 0.34 17.36 -6.36
CA ARG A 134 -0.32 17.10 -7.65
C ARG A 134 0.37 15.99 -8.45
N ARG A 135 1.69 15.84 -8.29
CA ARG A 135 2.47 14.78 -8.96
C ARG A 135 2.16 13.38 -8.43
N PHE A 136 1.64 13.29 -7.21
CA PHE A 136 1.38 12.02 -6.53
C PHE A 136 -0.12 11.71 -6.43
N LYS A 137 -0.97 12.41 -7.19
CA LYS A 137 -2.41 12.31 -7.03
C LYS A 137 -2.94 10.93 -7.45
N LYS A 138 -3.84 10.34 -6.67
CA LYS A 138 -4.61 9.15 -7.06
C LYS A 138 -5.52 9.51 -8.23
N HIS A 139 -5.68 8.56 -9.15
CA HIS A 139 -6.67 8.64 -10.21
C HIS A 139 -7.81 7.67 -9.87
N PRO A 140 -8.78 8.08 -9.03
CA PRO A 140 -9.88 7.20 -8.65
C PRO A 140 -10.67 6.81 -9.89
N ARG A 141 -10.85 5.50 -10.07
CA ARG A 141 -11.74 5.00 -11.11
C ARG A 141 -13.17 5.38 -10.74
N GLY A 142 -13.90 5.99 -11.69
CA GLY A 142 -15.33 6.23 -11.53
C GLY A 142 -16.11 4.92 -11.35
N PRO A 143 -17.41 5.00 -10.98
CA PRO A 143 -18.27 3.84 -10.82
C PRO A 143 -18.16 2.87 -12.00
N LYS A 144 -18.16 1.56 -11.73
CA LYS A 144 -18.13 0.55 -12.78
C LYS A 144 -19.30 0.80 -13.72
N LYS A 145 -19.02 0.98 -15.01
CA LYS A 145 -20.07 1.14 -16.03
C LYS A 145 -21.03 -0.06 -15.93
N PRO A 146 -22.35 0.17 -16.00
CA PRO A 146 -23.31 -0.93 -15.97
C PRO A 146 -22.98 -1.92 -17.09
N GLN A 147 -23.05 -3.21 -16.78
CA GLN A 147 -22.84 -4.22 -17.82
C GLN A 147 -23.94 -4.07 -18.88
N PRO A 148 -23.61 -4.08 -20.17
CA PRO A 148 -24.62 -4.12 -21.22
C PRO A 148 -25.51 -5.36 -21.01
N LYS A 149 -26.81 -5.22 -21.30
CA LYS A 149 -27.74 -6.35 -21.22
C LYS A 149 -27.21 -7.48 -22.10
N ARG A 150 -27.15 -8.68 -21.54
CA ARG A 150 -26.75 -9.88 -22.29
C ARG A 150 -27.77 -10.10 -23.40
N ILE A 151 -27.32 -10.07 -24.64
CA ILE A 151 -28.13 -10.44 -25.80
C ILE A 151 -28.02 -11.95 -25.94
N HIS A 152 -29.14 -12.65 -25.76
CA HIS A 152 -29.21 -14.08 -26.02
C HIS A 152 -29.47 -14.30 -27.50
N ASP A 153 -28.43 -14.70 -28.24
CA ASP A 153 -28.59 -15.20 -29.61
C ASP A 153 -29.01 -16.67 -29.57
N LYS A 154 -30.20 -16.98 -30.10
CA LYS A 154 -30.69 -18.37 -30.19
C LYS A 154 -29.86 -19.21 -31.17
N ASN A 155 -29.22 -18.59 -32.15
CA ASN A 155 -28.40 -19.27 -33.16
C ASN A 155 -26.97 -19.55 -32.63
N HIS A 156 -26.50 -18.74 -31.68
CA HIS A 156 -25.20 -18.89 -31.03
C HIS A 156 -25.35 -18.83 -29.50
N PRO A 157 -25.99 -19.85 -28.89
CA PRO A 157 -26.12 -19.90 -27.46
C PRO A 157 -24.74 -19.99 -26.81
N HIS A 158 -24.55 -19.29 -25.70
CA HIS A 158 -23.33 -19.40 -24.93
C HIS A 158 -23.20 -20.81 -24.33
N VAL A 159 -22.40 -21.66 -24.96
CA VAL A 159 -22.14 -23.02 -24.52
C VAL A 159 -20.78 -23.11 -23.82
N SER A 160 -20.71 -23.83 -22.71
CA SER A 160 -19.43 -24.11 -22.06
C SER A 160 -18.61 -25.05 -22.95
N THR A 161 -17.36 -24.67 -23.25
CA THR A 161 -16.41 -25.50 -24.01
C THR A 161 -16.26 -26.91 -23.42
N PHE A 162 -16.36 -27.03 -22.09
CA PHE A 162 -16.36 -28.32 -21.40
C PHE A 162 -17.49 -29.25 -21.85
N ARG A 163 -18.74 -28.76 -21.94
CA ARG A 163 -19.89 -29.55 -22.44
C ARG A 163 -19.69 -29.99 -23.89
N LEU A 164 -19.23 -29.08 -24.76
CA LEU A 164 -18.95 -29.42 -26.16
C LEU A 164 -17.89 -30.51 -26.33
N ILE A 165 -16.89 -30.55 -25.43
CA ILE A 165 -15.85 -31.58 -25.46
C ILE A 165 -16.37 -32.91 -24.89
N ALA A 166 -17.21 -32.87 -23.85
CA ALA A 166 -17.82 -34.06 -23.27
C ALA A 166 -18.73 -34.78 -24.28
N ASP A 167 -19.58 -34.03 -25.00
CA ASP A 167 -20.51 -34.56 -26.01
C ASP A 167 -19.78 -35.12 -27.26
N ARG A 168 -18.53 -34.72 -27.51
CA ARG A 168 -17.70 -35.25 -28.61
C ARG A 168 -16.95 -36.55 -28.26
N LYS A 169 -16.94 -36.95 -26.99
CA LYS A 169 -16.27 -38.17 -26.52
C LYS A 169 -17.20 -39.37 -26.34
N SER A 170 -18.50 -39.17 -26.55
CA SER A 170 -19.54 -40.21 -26.69
C SER A 170 -19.78 -40.53 -28.15
#